data_AF-A0A352BRC3-F1
#
_entry.id   AF-A0A352BRC3-F1
#
_cell.length_a   1.000
_cell.length_b   1.000
_cell.length_c   1.000
_cell.angle_alpha   90.00
_cell.angle_beta   90.00
_cell.angle_gamma   90.00
#
_symmetry.space_group_name_H-M   'P 1'
#
loop_
_entity.id
_entity.type
_entity.pdbx_description
1 polymer ?
#
loop_
_entity_poly.entity_id
_entity_poly.type
_entity_poly.pdbx_seq_one_letter_code
_entity_poly.pdbx_strand_id
1 'polypeptide(L)'
;MGHKANFLCLLMTLFWSHYLAGQDKEIQFNIYFAHDQYTLETQQRTRLDSLLALPDKERYDLHINGFTNDIGSAQYNLELSRKRAEHVKMLMRSYTIISSIGQGELGCESASNRRVEIIFHPKSIHVAVAGELIEPPLMATPKIDLSQRFAMPKVGEKIALEGILFYPDQDVIMDLSKEVLEQLVSLLNAHRGLKFKIMGHICCGDPERPGMDVINTRTGQQDLSYARARSVYLYLLKKGIDRKRMRFMGMAYRFPTGQGDEFDRRVEIEITGINQDKDPAQISSERTTKIDSTEH
;
A
#
# COMPACT_ATOMS: atom_id res chain seq x y z
N MET A 1 -34.38 -8.42 73.55
CA MET A 1 -33.78 -7.07 73.40
C MET A 1 -32.86 -7.11 72.20
N GLY A 2 -33.23 -6.38 71.14
CA GLY A 2 -32.55 -6.43 69.85
C GLY A 2 -31.32 -5.53 69.81
N HIS A 3 -30.21 -6.06 69.31
CA HIS A 3 -29.16 -5.24 68.72
C HIS A 3 -29.35 -5.23 67.21
N LYS A 4 -29.77 -4.06 66.76
CA LYS A 4 -30.07 -3.69 65.39
C LYS A 4 -28.78 -3.66 64.58
N ALA A 5 -28.93 -4.06 63.33
CA ALA A 5 -28.42 -3.40 62.13
C ALA A 5 -27.10 -2.64 62.30
N ASN A 6 -26.01 -3.20 61.77
CA ASN A 6 -24.90 -2.41 61.22
C ASN A 6 -23.91 -3.21 60.35
N PHE A 7 -24.27 -4.43 59.90
CA PHE A 7 -23.36 -5.22 59.07
C PHE A 7 -23.67 -5.21 57.57
N LEU A 8 -24.80 -4.61 57.16
CA LEU A 8 -25.25 -4.61 55.75
C LEU A 8 -24.83 -3.37 54.96
N CYS A 9 -24.17 -2.39 55.58
CA CYS A 9 -23.71 -1.17 54.87
C CYS A 9 -22.24 -1.26 54.40
N LEU A 10 -21.44 -2.22 54.90
CA LEU A 10 -20.02 -2.31 54.55
C LEU A 10 -19.73 -3.18 53.32
N LEU A 11 -20.73 -3.92 52.82
CA LEU A 11 -20.58 -4.82 51.67
C LEU A 11 -21.04 -4.20 50.33
N MET A 12 -21.69 -3.02 50.35
CA MET A 12 -22.07 -2.29 49.13
C MET A 12 -21.07 -1.19 48.72
N THR A 13 -20.02 -0.92 49.50
CA THR A 13 -18.97 0.05 49.14
C THR A 13 -17.73 -0.59 48.51
N LEU A 14 -17.60 -1.93 48.57
CA LEU A 14 -16.48 -2.67 47.97
C LEU A 14 -16.72 -3.12 46.52
N PHE A 15 -17.90 -2.86 45.95
CA PHE A 15 -18.23 -3.20 44.57
C PHE A 15 -18.09 -2.04 43.57
N TRP A 16 -17.49 -0.90 43.96
CA TRP A 16 -17.45 0.30 43.11
C TRP A 16 -16.08 0.82 42.70
N SER A 17 -14.96 0.15 43.03
CA SER A 17 -13.63 0.74 42.80
C SER A 17 -12.65 -0.10 41.97
N HIS A 18 -13.15 -1.01 41.14
CA HIS A 18 -12.32 -1.69 40.13
C HIS A 18 -12.86 -1.52 38.71
N TYR A 19 -13.28 -0.30 38.36
CA TYR A 19 -13.06 0.15 36.99
C TYR A 19 -11.55 0.40 36.85
N LEU A 20 -10.81 -0.67 36.56
CA LEU A 20 -9.50 -0.56 35.93
C LEU A 20 -9.74 0.10 34.57
N ALA A 21 -9.79 1.44 34.55
CA ALA A 21 -9.52 2.17 33.34
C ALA A 21 -8.06 1.88 32.99
N GLY A 22 -7.83 0.90 32.11
CA GLY A 22 -6.55 0.75 31.46
C GLY A 22 -6.27 2.09 30.78
N GLN A 23 -5.31 2.85 31.28
CA GLN A 23 -4.85 4.05 30.60
C GLN A 23 -4.20 3.57 29.30
N ASP A 24 -4.82 3.95 28.18
CA ASP A 24 -4.19 3.82 26.88
C ASP A 24 -2.85 4.57 26.94
N LYS A 25 -1.75 3.85 26.70
CA LYS A 25 -0.38 4.37 26.75
C LYS A 25 0.32 4.02 25.45
N GLU A 26 1.28 4.84 25.09
CA GLU A 26 2.17 4.57 23.97
C GLU A 26 3.01 3.31 24.23
N ILE A 27 3.19 2.52 23.18
CA ILE A 27 4.02 1.31 23.23
C ILE A 27 5.13 1.46 22.18
N GLN A 28 6.38 1.33 22.62
CA GLN A 28 7.54 1.45 21.73
C GLN A 28 8.16 0.09 21.39
N PHE A 29 8.45 -0.12 20.11
CA PHE A 29 9.23 -1.25 19.62
C PHE A 29 10.44 -0.79 18.84
N ASN A 30 11.58 -1.47 19.03
CA ASN A 30 12.83 -1.15 18.32
C ASN A 30 13.14 -2.22 17.28
N ILE A 31 13.40 -1.80 16.05
CA ILE A 31 13.88 -2.62 14.95
C ILE A 31 15.34 -2.24 14.67
N TYR A 32 16.23 -3.22 14.62
CA TYR A 32 17.67 -2.97 14.49
C TYR A 32 18.18 -3.17 13.06
N PHE A 33 19.30 -2.54 12.75
CA PHE A 33 19.94 -2.58 11.43
C PHE A 33 21.42 -2.96 11.53
N ALA A 34 21.89 -3.67 10.52
CA ALA A 34 23.32 -3.89 10.32
C ALA A 34 24.05 -2.56 10.08
N HIS A 35 25.38 -2.59 10.24
CA HIS A 35 26.21 -1.42 9.96
C HIS A 35 26.01 -0.99 8.50
N ASP A 36 25.82 0.31 8.30
CA ASP A 36 25.65 0.92 6.99
C ASP A 36 24.43 0.48 6.16
N GLN A 37 23.50 -0.29 6.77
CA GLN A 37 22.32 -0.80 6.08
C GLN A 37 21.04 -0.07 6.49
N TYR A 38 20.10 0.04 5.54
CA TYR A 38 18.73 0.49 5.76
C TYR A 38 17.67 -0.55 5.38
N THR A 39 18.10 -1.72 4.88
CA THR A 39 17.25 -2.89 4.68
C THR A 39 17.30 -3.81 5.90
N LEU A 40 16.22 -4.55 6.13
CA LEU A 40 16.13 -5.47 7.27
C LEU A 40 16.74 -6.83 6.94
N GLU A 41 17.57 -7.34 7.85
CA GLU A 41 17.95 -8.75 7.88
C GLU A 41 16.76 -9.62 8.28
N THR A 42 16.80 -10.90 7.92
CA THR A 42 15.70 -11.86 8.13
C THR A 42 15.17 -11.86 9.56
N GLN A 43 16.03 -11.82 10.58
CA GLN A 43 15.60 -11.82 11.98
C GLN A 43 14.76 -10.59 12.33
N GLN A 44 15.20 -9.41 11.90
CA GLN A 44 14.49 -8.15 12.19
C GLN A 44 13.23 -8.02 11.34
N ARG A 45 13.24 -8.60 10.12
CA ARG A 45 12.03 -8.72 9.30
C ARG A 45 10.96 -9.57 10.00
N THR A 46 11.31 -10.75 10.51
CA THR A 46 10.36 -11.61 11.26
C THR A 46 9.80 -10.91 12.49
N ARG A 47 10.63 -10.12 13.20
CA ARG A 47 10.17 -9.30 14.32
C ARG A 47 9.14 -8.27 13.88
N LEU A 48 9.40 -7.57 12.78
CA LEU A 48 8.46 -6.60 12.22
C LEU A 48 7.16 -7.26 11.76
N ASP A 49 7.25 -8.41 11.10
CA ASP A 49 6.08 -9.20 10.66
C ASP A 49 5.20 -9.62 11.86
N SER A 50 5.81 -9.90 13.02
CA SER A 50 5.07 -10.18 14.26
C SER A 50 4.31 -8.96 14.80
N LEU A 51 4.85 -7.75 14.63
CA LEU A 51 4.15 -6.50 14.96
C LEU A 51 2.99 -6.25 13.98
N LEU A 52 3.20 -6.53 12.69
CA LEU A 52 2.16 -6.45 11.67
C LEU A 52 1.02 -7.46 11.88
N ALA A 53 1.28 -8.56 12.59
CA ALA A 53 0.26 -9.55 12.92
C ALA A 53 -0.64 -9.15 14.10
N LEU A 54 -0.35 -8.04 14.79
CA LEU A 54 -1.17 -7.60 15.92
C LEU A 54 -2.62 -7.27 15.46
N PRO A 55 -3.63 -7.64 16.28
CA PRO A 55 -5.02 -7.29 16.04
C PRO A 55 -5.26 -5.79 16.31
N ASP A 56 -6.48 -5.33 15.99
CA ASP A 56 -6.99 -3.99 16.30
C ASP A 56 -6.11 -2.83 15.79
N LYS A 57 -5.56 -2.97 14.57
CA LYS A 57 -4.65 -1.97 13.98
C LYS A 57 -5.28 -0.57 13.90
N GLU A 58 -6.59 -0.53 13.71
CA GLU A 58 -7.38 0.69 13.63
C GLU A 58 -7.37 1.51 14.92
N ARG A 59 -7.00 0.92 16.07
CA ARG A 59 -6.88 1.61 17.36
C ARG A 59 -5.58 2.41 17.52
N TYR A 60 -4.59 2.20 16.66
CA TYR A 60 -3.25 2.77 16.82
C TYR A 60 -2.82 3.57 15.58
N ASP A 61 -2.21 4.71 15.84
CA ASP A 61 -1.42 5.47 14.89
C ASP A 61 0.07 5.28 15.21
N LEU A 62 0.94 5.38 14.20
CA LEU A 62 2.36 5.12 14.38
C LEU A 62 3.22 6.38 14.20
N HIS A 63 4.16 6.58 15.12
CA HIS A 63 5.36 7.39 14.89
C HIS A 63 6.55 6.48 14.60
N ILE A 64 7.34 6.84 13.60
CA ILE A 64 8.50 6.05 13.16
C ILE A 64 9.74 6.94 13.18
N ASN A 65 10.64 6.69 14.12
CA ASN A 65 11.86 7.47 14.31
C ASN A 65 13.09 6.62 14.00
N GLY A 66 13.82 6.99 12.96
CA GLY A 66 15.06 6.31 12.56
C GLY A 66 16.29 6.93 13.20
N PHE A 67 17.25 6.10 13.59
CA PHE A 67 18.49 6.50 14.22
C PHE A 67 19.70 5.76 13.63
N THR A 68 20.87 6.35 13.84
CA THR A 68 22.19 5.80 13.55
C THR A 68 23.08 5.88 14.79
N ASN A 69 24.21 5.18 14.78
CA ASN A 69 25.30 5.45 15.70
C ASN A 69 26.16 6.62 15.18
N ASP A 70 27.13 7.11 15.95
CA ASP A 70 27.90 8.32 15.56
C ASP A 70 28.99 8.09 14.49
N ILE A 71 29.09 6.87 13.94
CA ILE A 71 30.12 6.55 12.94
C ILE A 71 29.75 7.21 11.61
N GLY A 72 30.51 8.23 11.19
CA GLY A 72 30.34 8.92 9.92
C GLY A 72 30.18 10.43 10.08
N SER A 73 29.68 11.10 9.03
CA SER A 73 29.32 12.52 9.13
C SER A 73 27.86 12.68 9.57
N ALA A 74 27.55 13.77 10.27
CA ALA A 74 26.17 14.06 10.69
C ALA A 74 25.18 14.08 9.51
N GLN A 75 25.57 14.64 8.36
CA GLN A 75 24.72 14.65 7.15
C GLN A 75 24.48 13.23 6.63
N TYR A 76 25.51 12.38 6.62
CA TYR A 76 25.39 10.99 6.23
C TYR A 76 24.43 10.22 7.15
N ASN A 77 24.63 10.37 8.46
CA ASN A 77 23.84 9.73 9.50
C ASN A 77 22.37 10.17 9.49
N LEU A 78 22.12 11.45 9.23
CA LEU A 78 20.78 11.98 9.01
C LEU A 78 20.09 11.29 7.82
N GLU A 79 20.76 11.22 6.68
CA GLU A 79 20.20 10.58 5.48
C GLU A 79 19.99 9.05 5.65
N LEU A 80 20.94 8.36 6.28
CA LEU A 80 20.81 6.92 6.56
C LEU A 80 19.66 6.64 7.54
N SER A 81 19.53 7.45 8.59
CA SER A 81 18.43 7.34 9.55
C SER A 81 17.06 7.59 8.88
N ARG A 82 16.98 8.54 7.95
CA ARG A 82 15.78 8.84 7.14
C ARG A 82 15.42 7.64 6.27
N LYS A 83 16.39 7.05 5.57
CA LYS A 83 16.17 5.84 4.76
C LYS A 83 15.66 4.66 5.59
N ARG A 84 16.15 4.49 6.82
CA ARG A 84 15.66 3.45 7.75
C ARG A 84 14.22 3.69 8.17
N ALA A 85 13.90 4.92 8.60
CA ALA A 85 12.54 5.30 8.98
C ALA A 85 11.55 5.08 7.82
N GLU A 86 11.93 5.51 6.61
CA GLU A 86 11.13 5.30 5.42
C GLU A 86 10.97 3.81 5.07
N HIS A 87 12.04 3.02 5.20
CA HIS A 87 11.96 1.57 4.97
C HIS A 87 10.96 0.89 5.90
N VAL A 88 10.99 1.21 7.19
CA VAL A 88 10.01 0.67 8.16
C VAL A 88 8.61 1.21 7.90
N LYS A 89 8.47 2.50 7.57
CA LYS A 89 7.19 3.11 7.21
C LYS A 89 6.49 2.34 6.09
N MET A 90 7.22 2.03 5.02
CA MET A 90 6.70 1.29 3.87
C MET A 90 6.19 -0.10 4.24
N LEU A 91 6.83 -0.76 5.20
CA LEU A 91 6.43 -2.08 5.70
C LEU A 91 5.25 -1.99 6.68
N MET A 92 5.11 -0.87 7.40
CA MET A 92 4.08 -0.64 8.42
C MET A 92 2.81 0.05 7.90
N ARG A 93 2.65 0.16 6.57
CA ARG A 93 1.50 0.85 5.94
C ARG A 93 0.13 0.20 6.18
N SER A 94 0.04 -0.92 6.88
CA SER A 94 -1.25 -1.43 7.39
C SER A 94 -1.80 -0.62 8.57
N TYR A 95 -0.99 0.28 9.15
CA TYR A 95 -1.39 1.24 10.17
C TYR A 95 -1.45 2.65 9.58
N THR A 96 -2.19 3.54 10.25
CA THR A 96 -2.02 4.98 10.02
C THR A 96 -0.63 5.38 10.47
N ILE A 97 0.08 6.17 9.66
CA ILE A 97 1.36 6.76 10.05
C ILE A 97 1.17 8.26 10.22
N ILE A 98 1.50 8.77 11.41
CA ILE A 98 1.41 10.20 11.75
C ILE A 98 2.78 10.90 11.69
N SER A 99 3.88 10.14 11.73
CA SER A 99 5.21 10.69 11.42
C SER A 99 6.21 9.60 11.02
N SER A 100 7.14 9.98 10.14
CA SER A 100 8.33 9.19 9.82
C SER A 100 9.53 10.10 9.65
N ILE A 101 10.46 10.05 10.61
CA ILE A 101 11.54 11.03 10.75
C ILE A 101 12.87 10.31 10.90
N GLY A 102 13.88 10.74 10.13
CA GLY A 102 15.28 10.41 10.40
C GLY A 102 15.85 11.38 11.42
N GLN A 103 16.19 10.89 12.61
CA GLN A 103 16.67 11.71 13.74
C GLN A 103 18.20 11.88 13.72
N GLY A 104 18.91 11.20 12.81
CA GLY A 104 20.37 11.23 12.74
C GLY A 104 21.05 10.30 13.74
N GLU A 105 22.20 10.72 14.25
CA GLU A 105 23.04 9.93 15.14
C GLU A 105 22.62 10.08 16.61
N LEU A 106 22.62 8.95 17.33
CA LEU A 106 22.61 8.95 18.79
C LEU A 106 24.06 8.89 19.25
N GLY A 107 24.42 9.78 20.18
CA GLY A 107 25.80 10.14 20.57
C GLY A 107 26.64 9.05 21.24
N CYS A 108 26.73 7.86 20.64
CA CYS A 108 27.77 6.86 20.82
C CYS A 108 27.75 5.84 19.67
N GLU A 109 28.88 5.15 19.48
CA GLU A 109 29.06 4.14 18.42
C GLU A 109 28.24 2.84 18.59
N SER A 110 27.46 2.71 19.66
CA SER A 110 26.75 1.46 20.02
C SER A 110 25.91 0.89 18.87
N ALA A 111 26.00 -0.43 18.68
CA ALA A 111 25.19 -1.15 17.71
C ALA A 111 23.68 -1.02 17.95
N SER A 112 23.25 -0.82 19.20
CA SER A 112 21.85 -0.59 19.55
C SER A 112 21.28 0.75 19.06
N ASN A 113 22.14 1.69 18.64
CA ASN A 113 21.72 2.96 18.07
C ASN A 113 21.35 2.87 16.59
N ARG A 114 21.76 1.79 15.92
CA ARG A 114 21.31 1.49 14.55
C ARG A 114 19.91 0.91 14.59
N ARG A 115 18.92 1.75 14.86
CA ARG A 115 17.54 1.31 15.07
C ARG A 115 16.52 2.24 14.45
N VAL A 116 15.31 1.71 14.30
CA VAL A 116 14.08 2.48 14.14
C VAL A 116 13.21 2.18 15.34
N GLU A 117 12.71 3.24 15.97
CA GLU A 117 11.70 3.19 17.02
C GLU A 117 10.32 3.35 16.38
N ILE A 118 9.46 2.38 16.64
CA ILE A 118 8.06 2.38 16.21
C ILE A 118 7.23 2.60 17.47
N ILE A 119 6.59 3.75 17.56
CA ILE A 119 5.73 4.12 18.69
C ILE A 119 4.29 3.92 18.24
N PHE A 120 3.61 2.97 18.88
CA PHE A 120 2.18 2.75 18.74
C PHE A 120 1.46 3.73 19.67
N HIS A 121 0.85 4.74 19.07
CA HIS A 121 0.09 5.78 19.73
C HIS A 121 -1.40 5.45 19.66
N PRO A 122 -2.08 5.16 20.79
CA PRO A 122 -3.52 4.89 20.78
C PRO A 122 -4.33 6.09 20.27
N LYS A 123 -5.23 5.88 19.32
CA LYS A 123 -6.10 6.94 18.79
C LYS A 123 -6.98 7.62 19.83
N SER A 124 -7.31 6.90 20.91
CA SER A 124 -8.09 7.43 22.03
C SER A 124 -7.39 8.57 22.78
N ILE A 125 -6.06 8.66 22.66
CA ILE A 125 -5.25 9.72 23.30
C ILE A 125 -4.62 10.68 22.27
N HIS A 126 -4.91 10.49 20.97
CA HIS A 126 -4.41 11.35 19.90
C HIS A 126 -5.08 12.72 19.92
N VAL A 127 -4.28 13.78 19.89
CA VAL A 127 -4.76 15.16 19.78
C VAL A 127 -4.29 15.71 18.44
N ALA A 128 -5.18 15.70 17.46
CA ALA A 128 -4.87 16.18 16.11
C ALA A 128 -4.44 17.65 16.14
N VAL A 129 -3.29 17.94 15.52
CA VAL A 129 -2.74 19.30 15.41
C VAL A 129 -3.00 19.85 14.01
N ALA A 130 -3.28 21.16 13.90
CA ALA A 130 -3.48 21.79 12.59
C ALA A 130 -2.22 21.64 11.71
N GLY A 131 -2.38 21.06 10.52
CA GLY A 131 -1.28 20.79 9.59
C GLY A 131 -0.56 19.46 9.80
N GLU A 132 -1.05 18.59 10.69
CA GLU A 132 -0.54 17.23 10.84
C GLU A 132 -0.71 16.43 9.54
N LEU A 133 0.38 15.87 9.04
CA LEU A 133 0.39 15.00 7.87
C LEU A 133 0.11 13.56 8.30
N ILE A 134 -1.12 13.11 8.09
CA ILE A 134 -1.55 11.75 8.39
C ILE A 134 -1.50 10.93 7.10
N GLU A 135 -0.66 9.89 7.07
CA GLU A 135 -0.69 8.91 5.99
C GLU A 135 -1.64 7.76 6.36
N PRO A 136 -2.87 7.70 5.82
CA PRO A 136 -3.84 6.66 6.19
C PRO A 136 -3.31 5.25 5.86
N PRO A 137 -3.74 4.19 6.56
CA PRO A 137 -3.34 2.83 6.24
C PRO A 137 -3.65 2.51 4.77
N LEU A 138 -2.68 1.95 4.05
CA LEU A 138 -2.89 1.41 2.70
C LEU A 138 -3.87 0.24 2.68
N MET A 139 -4.16 -0.36 3.83
CA MET A 139 -5.18 -1.38 4.02
C MET A 139 -6.38 -0.83 4.82
N ALA A 140 -7.08 0.14 4.25
CA ALA A 140 -8.42 0.53 4.70
C ALA A 140 -9.37 0.86 3.55
N THR A 141 -9.08 0.41 2.32
CA THR A 141 -10.15 0.26 1.33
C THR A 141 -10.79 -1.12 1.54
N PRO A 142 -12.12 -1.22 1.62
CA PRO A 142 -12.80 -2.52 1.61
C PRO A 142 -12.26 -3.32 0.43
N LYS A 143 -12.13 -4.65 0.57
CA LYS A 143 -11.77 -5.56 -0.53
C LYS A 143 -12.40 -5.05 -1.81
N ILE A 144 -11.58 -4.44 -2.68
CA ILE A 144 -12.09 -3.88 -3.94
C ILE A 144 -12.42 -5.12 -4.75
N ASP A 145 -13.70 -5.45 -4.78
CA ASP A 145 -14.17 -6.52 -5.63
C ASP A 145 -14.16 -6.00 -7.07
N LEU A 146 -13.02 -6.17 -7.74
CA LEU A 146 -12.86 -5.84 -9.14
C LEU A 146 -13.89 -6.58 -10.01
N SER A 147 -14.45 -7.72 -9.56
CA SER A 147 -15.41 -8.48 -10.36
C SER A 147 -16.67 -7.69 -10.67
N GLN A 148 -17.16 -6.86 -9.73
CA GLN A 148 -18.33 -6.01 -9.98
C GLN A 148 -18.05 -4.93 -11.03
N ARG A 149 -16.83 -4.36 -11.04
CA ARG A 149 -16.43 -3.30 -11.98
C ARG A 149 -16.22 -3.81 -13.41
N PHE A 150 -16.02 -5.12 -13.60
CA PHE A 150 -15.90 -5.73 -14.93
C PHE A 150 -17.04 -6.68 -15.27
N ALA A 151 -18.15 -6.67 -14.52
CA ALA A 151 -19.33 -7.48 -14.86
C ALA A 151 -19.91 -7.09 -16.24
N MET A 152 -19.82 -5.80 -16.61
CA MET A 152 -20.23 -5.27 -17.91
C MET A 152 -19.24 -4.21 -18.40
N PRO A 153 -18.02 -4.61 -18.82
CA PRO A 153 -16.99 -3.67 -19.20
C PRO A 153 -17.43 -2.90 -20.44
N LYS A 154 -17.28 -1.56 -20.43
CA LYS A 154 -17.61 -0.70 -21.57
C LYS A 154 -16.35 -0.13 -22.20
N VAL A 155 -16.35 -0.02 -23.53
CA VAL A 155 -15.25 0.68 -24.23
C VAL A 155 -15.21 2.14 -23.79
N GLY A 156 -14.02 2.63 -23.45
CA GLY A 156 -13.77 3.96 -22.89
C GLY A 156 -13.86 4.03 -21.37
N GLU A 157 -14.33 2.98 -20.70
CA GLU A 157 -14.37 2.92 -19.24
C GLU A 157 -12.97 2.87 -18.66
N LYS A 158 -12.74 3.70 -17.64
CA LYS A 158 -11.50 3.75 -16.86
C LYS A 158 -11.76 3.17 -15.49
N ILE A 159 -10.96 2.16 -15.15
CA ILE A 159 -11.07 1.44 -13.89
C ILE A 159 -9.77 1.67 -13.14
N ALA A 160 -9.84 2.39 -12.02
CA ALA A 160 -8.71 2.53 -11.12
C ALA A 160 -8.37 1.17 -10.49
N LEU A 161 -7.10 0.77 -10.56
CA LEU A 161 -6.59 -0.44 -9.93
C LEU A 161 -6.16 -0.11 -8.50
N GLU A 162 -7.13 0.30 -7.68
CA GLU A 162 -6.87 0.64 -6.28
C GLU A 162 -6.31 -0.60 -5.54
N GLY A 163 -5.27 -0.40 -4.74
CA GLY A 163 -4.47 -1.46 -4.12
C GLY A 163 -3.25 -1.93 -4.92
N ILE A 164 -3.04 -1.46 -6.16
CA ILE A 164 -1.72 -1.55 -6.81
C ILE A 164 -0.86 -0.36 -6.37
N LEU A 165 0.15 -0.68 -5.57
CA LEU A 165 0.99 0.22 -4.81
C LEU A 165 2.43 0.04 -5.25
N PHE A 166 3.18 1.14 -5.22
CA PHE A 166 4.59 1.18 -5.57
C PHE A 166 5.38 1.73 -4.41
N TYR A 167 6.64 1.30 -4.32
CA TYR A 167 7.60 1.99 -3.47
C TYR A 167 7.68 3.49 -3.88
N PRO A 168 7.81 4.43 -2.92
CA PRO A 168 7.91 5.85 -3.18
C PRO A 168 8.96 6.16 -4.24
N ASP A 169 8.60 7.06 -5.16
CA ASP A 169 9.45 7.52 -6.28
C ASP A 169 10.08 6.42 -7.12
N GLN A 170 9.49 5.22 -7.12
CA GLN A 170 9.97 4.06 -7.86
C GLN A 170 8.82 3.36 -8.61
N ASP A 171 9.21 2.55 -9.59
CA ASP A 171 8.35 1.65 -10.35
C ASP A 171 8.33 0.21 -9.81
N VAL A 172 8.81 0.01 -8.59
CA VAL A 172 8.80 -1.29 -7.91
C VAL A 172 7.45 -1.49 -7.24
N ILE A 173 6.71 -2.50 -7.68
CA ILE A 173 5.41 -2.87 -7.10
C ILE A 173 5.63 -3.47 -5.71
N MET A 174 4.81 -3.05 -4.73
CA MET A 174 4.86 -3.57 -3.37
C MET A 174 4.22 -4.96 -3.27
N ASP A 175 4.71 -5.79 -2.36
CA ASP A 175 4.16 -7.14 -2.13
C ASP A 175 2.67 -7.11 -1.72
N LEU A 176 2.23 -6.05 -1.03
CA LEU A 176 0.83 -5.85 -0.65
C LEU A 176 -0.11 -5.80 -1.86
N SER A 177 0.39 -5.45 -3.04
CA SER A 177 -0.38 -5.39 -4.28
C SER A 177 -0.58 -6.73 -4.96
N LYS A 178 0.09 -7.79 -4.48
CA LYS A 178 0.04 -9.11 -5.09
C LYS A 178 -1.39 -9.64 -5.16
N GLU A 179 -2.18 -9.52 -4.10
CA GLU A 179 -3.56 -10.04 -4.07
C GLU A 179 -4.43 -9.37 -5.16
N VAL A 180 -4.40 -8.04 -5.23
CA VAL A 180 -5.15 -7.26 -6.24
C VAL A 180 -4.67 -7.59 -7.65
N LEU A 181 -3.36 -7.75 -7.84
CA LEU A 181 -2.80 -8.16 -9.13
C LEU A 181 -3.25 -9.55 -9.57
N GLU A 182 -3.35 -10.53 -8.68
CA GLU A 182 -3.89 -11.85 -9.02
C GLU A 182 -5.39 -11.80 -9.34
N GLN A 183 -6.16 -10.97 -8.63
CA GLN A 183 -7.57 -10.74 -8.94
C GLN A 183 -7.74 -10.16 -10.35
N LEU A 184 -6.93 -9.14 -10.68
CA LEU A 184 -6.90 -8.55 -12.02
C LEU A 184 -6.54 -9.57 -13.10
N VAL A 185 -5.54 -10.43 -12.86
CA VAL A 185 -5.16 -11.50 -13.80
C VAL A 185 -6.33 -12.47 -14.02
N SER A 186 -6.98 -12.88 -12.93
CA SER A 186 -8.12 -13.81 -12.97
C SER A 186 -9.26 -13.24 -13.81
N LEU A 187 -9.54 -11.95 -13.62
CA LEU A 187 -10.54 -11.20 -14.38
C LEU A 187 -10.18 -11.10 -15.86
N LEU A 188 -8.96 -10.69 -16.19
CA LEU A 188 -8.51 -10.56 -17.58
C LEU A 188 -8.46 -11.91 -18.31
N ASN A 189 -8.32 -13.01 -17.57
CA ASN A 189 -8.43 -14.36 -18.10
C ASN A 189 -9.86 -14.81 -18.34
N ALA A 190 -10.82 -14.36 -17.51
CA ALA A 190 -12.24 -14.60 -17.70
C ALA A 190 -12.79 -13.83 -18.92
N HIS A 191 -12.24 -12.65 -19.20
CA HIS A 191 -12.65 -11.81 -20.33
C HIS A 191 -11.57 -11.69 -21.41
N ARG A 192 -11.31 -12.78 -22.15
CA ARG A 192 -10.18 -12.86 -23.12
C ARG A 192 -10.31 -11.89 -24.29
N GLY A 193 -11.53 -11.54 -24.68
CA GLY A 193 -11.82 -10.55 -25.70
C GLY A 193 -11.43 -9.09 -25.36
N LEU A 194 -11.13 -8.77 -24.09
CA LEU A 194 -10.80 -7.41 -23.69
C LEU A 194 -9.44 -6.95 -24.21
N LYS A 195 -9.43 -5.75 -24.82
CA LYS A 195 -8.25 -4.95 -25.11
C LYS A 195 -8.26 -3.72 -24.24
N PHE A 196 -7.11 -3.39 -23.67
CA PHE A 196 -7.02 -2.33 -22.68
C PHE A 196 -5.66 -1.65 -22.66
N LYS A 197 -5.65 -0.49 -22.01
CA LYS A 197 -4.49 0.39 -21.90
C LYS A 197 -4.28 0.71 -20.42
N ILE A 198 -3.07 0.44 -19.94
CA ILE A 198 -2.64 0.69 -18.56
C ILE A 198 -2.09 2.13 -18.50
N MET A 199 -2.59 2.94 -17.57
CA MET A 199 -2.21 4.34 -17.44
C MET A 199 -1.64 4.57 -16.05
N GLY A 200 -0.40 5.06 -15.96
CA GLY A 200 0.24 5.39 -14.68
C GLY A 200 0.14 6.88 -14.38
N HIS A 201 -0.13 7.23 -13.13
CA HIS A 201 -0.27 8.60 -12.63
C HIS A 201 0.69 8.86 -11.47
N ILE A 202 0.99 10.15 -11.23
CA ILE A 202 1.76 10.62 -10.07
C ILE A 202 0.98 11.72 -9.34
N CYS A 203 1.20 11.86 -8.03
CA CYS A 203 0.57 12.90 -7.18
C CYS A 203 1.25 14.27 -7.25
N CYS A 204 2.55 14.28 -7.52
CA CYS A 204 3.43 15.30 -6.98
C CYS A 204 4.26 15.94 -8.09
N GLY A 205 3.62 16.20 -9.23
CA GLY A 205 4.23 16.93 -10.34
C GLY A 205 3.99 18.44 -10.24
N ASP A 206 4.56 19.16 -11.20
CA ASP A 206 4.39 20.62 -11.31
C ASP A 206 3.00 20.93 -11.90
N PRO A 207 2.09 21.62 -11.18
CA PRO A 207 0.79 22.02 -11.70
C PRO A 207 0.86 22.91 -12.94
N GLU A 208 1.94 23.68 -13.11
CA GLU A 208 2.19 24.52 -14.29
C GLU A 208 2.71 23.69 -15.47
N ARG A 209 3.20 22.48 -15.22
CA ARG A 209 3.75 21.54 -16.21
C ARG A 209 3.24 20.12 -15.97
N PRO A 210 1.93 19.86 -16.01
CA PRO A 210 1.35 18.58 -15.58
C PRO A 210 1.75 17.40 -16.48
N GLY A 211 2.21 17.67 -17.72
CA GLY A 211 2.74 16.65 -18.63
C GLY A 211 4.19 16.25 -18.37
N MET A 212 4.89 16.95 -17.47
CA MET A 212 6.25 16.62 -17.07
C MET A 212 6.22 15.53 -16.00
N ASP A 213 6.81 14.38 -16.31
CA ASP A 213 6.95 13.30 -15.33
C ASP A 213 8.04 13.65 -14.30
N VAL A 214 8.10 12.87 -13.22
CA VAL A 214 9.13 13.01 -12.17
C VAL A 214 10.17 11.91 -12.28
N ILE A 215 11.28 12.10 -11.56
CA ILE A 215 12.40 11.16 -11.57
C ILE A 215 11.99 9.87 -10.86
N ASN A 216 12.16 8.75 -11.55
CA ASN A 216 12.21 7.43 -10.96
C ASN A 216 13.57 7.25 -10.28
N THR A 217 13.58 7.26 -8.95
CA THR A 217 14.81 7.17 -8.13
C THR A 217 15.56 5.86 -8.31
N ARG A 218 14.91 4.79 -8.80
CA ARG A 218 15.57 3.51 -9.09
C ARG A 218 16.41 3.56 -10.37
N THR A 219 15.94 4.28 -11.39
CA THR A 219 16.58 4.32 -12.73
C THR A 219 17.29 5.65 -13.02
N GLY A 220 16.98 6.70 -12.26
CA GLY A 220 17.41 8.08 -12.51
C GLY A 220 16.71 8.74 -13.71
N GLN A 221 15.73 8.08 -14.32
CA GLN A 221 15.03 8.60 -15.51
C GLN A 221 13.78 9.39 -15.10
N GLN A 222 13.50 10.46 -15.84
CA GLN A 222 12.32 11.31 -15.61
C GLN A 222 11.07 10.73 -16.30
N ASP A 223 10.65 9.55 -15.86
CA ASP A 223 9.59 8.75 -16.48
C ASP A 223 8.76 7.93 -15.46
N LEU A 224 8.68 8.36 -14.19
CA LEU A 224 8.09 7.55 -13.11
C LEU A 224 6.69 7.02 -13.41
N SER A 225 5.78 7.85 -13.92
CA SER A 225 4.42 7.43 -14.26
C SER A 225 4.40 6.37 -15.37
N TYR A 226 5.27 6.52 -16.37
CA TYR A 226 5.44 5.56 -17.47
C TYR A 226 6.03 4.24 -16.97
N ALA A 227 7.07 4.32 -16.14
CA ALA A 227 7.74 3.17 -15.56
C ALA A 227 6.79 2.34 -14.67
N ARG A 228 5.95 2.99 -13.86
CA ARG A 228 4.91 2.30 -13.07
C ARG A 228 3.90 1.55 -13.93
N ALA A 229 3.39 2.18 -14.99
CA ALA A 229 2.49 1.53 -15.95
C ALA A 229 3.16 0.32 -16.63
N ARG A 230 4.45 0.48 -16.98
CA ARG A 230 5.28 -0.60 -17.55
C ARG A 230 5.44 -1.77 -16.59
N SER A 231 5.65 -1.54 -15.30
CA SER A 231 5.78 -2.60 -14.31
C SER A 231 4.52 -3.47 -14.21
N VAL A 232 3.34 -2.86 -14.23
CA VAL A 232 2.06 -3.60 -14.27
C VAL A 232 1.90 -4.37 -15.57
N TYR A 233 2.23 -3.75 -16.71
CA TYR A 233 2.22 -4.43 -18.01
C TYR A 233 3.13 -5.67 -18.02
N LEU A 234 4.36 -5.55 -17.50
CA LEU A 234 5.32 -6.66 -17.44
C LEU A 234 4.85 -7.75 -16.49
N TYR A 235 4.20 -7.39 -15.38
CA TYR A 235 3.58 -8.34 -14.47
C TYR A 235 2.49 -9.16 -15.19
N LEU A 236 1.55 -8.49 -15.86
CA LEU A 236 0.45 -9.15 -16.58
C LEU A 236 0.97 -10.02 -17.74
N LEU A 237 1.99 -9.55 -18.45
CA LEU A 237 2.65 -10.31 -19.51
C LEU A 237 3.29 -11.59 -18.96
N LYS A 238 3.99 -11.50 -17.82
CA LYS A 238 4.57 -12.66 -17.12
C LYS A 238 3.49 -13.65 -16.67
N LYS A 239 2.28 -13.16 -16.38
CA LYS A 239 1.10 -13.96 -16.01
C LYS A 239 0.32 -14.52 -17.20
N GLY A 240 0.79 -14.29 -18.44
CA GLY A 240 0.23 -14.90 -19.64
C GLY A 240 -0.84 -14.08 -20.35
N ILE A 241 -1.07 -12.81 -19.97
CA ILE A 241 -1.97 -11.94 -20.73
C ILE A 241 -1.28 -11.56 -22.05
N ASP A 242 -1.97 -11.76 -23.19
CA ASP A 242 -1.42 -11.50 -24.51
C ASP A 242 -1.05 -10.02 -24.69
N ARG A 243 0.19 -9.76 -25.12
CA ARG A 243 0.68 -8.42 -25.48
C ARG A 243 -0.26 -7.68 -26.45
N LYS A 244 -0.91 -8.37 -27.38
CA LYS A 244 -1.84 -7.75 -28.35
C LYS A 244 -3.08 -7.16 -27.70
N ARG A 245 -3.40 -7.56 -26.47
CA ARG A 245 -4.51 -7.05 -25.67
C ARG A 245 -4.13 -5.83 -24.84
N MET A 246 -2.83 -5.54 -24.72
CA MET A 246 -2.32 -4.60 -23.73
C MET A 246 -1.51 -3.49 -24.37
N ARG A 247 -1.75 -2.26 -23.92
CA ARG A 247 -0.85 -1.12 -24.11
C ARG A 247 -0.60 -0.46 -22.76
N PHE A 248 0.43 0.36 -22.64
CA PHE A 248 0.66 1.15 -21.43
C PHE A 248 1.20 2.54 -21.78
N MET A 249 0.95 3.51 -20.91
CA MET A 249 1.47 4.87 -21.04
C MET A 249 1.59 5.56 -19.67
N GLY A 250 2.49 6.53 -19.59
CA GLY A 250 2.57 7.46 -18.46
C GLY A 250 1.67 8.67 -18.68
N MET A 251 0.98 9.08 -17.63
CA MET A 251 0.11 10.27 -17.65
C MET A 251 0.74 11.44 -16.90
N ALA A 252 1.91 11.26 -16.27
CA ALA A 252 2.52 12.25 -15.38
C ALA A 252 1.49 12.77 -14.36
N TYR A 253 1.53 14.07 -14.04
CA TYR A 253 0.60 14.73 -13.12
C TYR A 253 -0.72 15.15 -13.79
N ARG A 254 -1.05 14.56 -14.95
CA ARG A 254 -2.31 14.84 -15.63
C ARG A 254 -3.45 14.08 -14.95
N PHE A 255 -4.60 14.75 -14.86
CA PHE A 255 -5.86 14.22 -14.31
C PHE A 255 -5.77 13.86 -12.82
N PRO A 256 -5.41 14.82 -11.94
CA PRO A 256 -5.51 14.62 -10.50
C PRO A 256 -6.98 14.42 -10.11
N THR A 257 -7.22 13.53 -9.15
CA THR A 257 -8.58 13.19 -8.67
C THR A 257 -9.10 14.20 -7.66
N GLY A 258 -8.20 14.98 -7.04
CA GLY A 258 -8.54 15.90 -5.95
C GLY A 258 -8.90 15.18 -4.65
N GLN A 259 -8.69 13.87 -4.57
CA GLN A 259 -9.03 13.03 -3.42
C GLN A 259 -7.87 12.81 -2.45
N GLY A 260 -6.67 13.30 -2.78
CA GLY A 260 -5.45 13.14 -2.00
C GLY A 260 -4.33 12.44 -2.78
N ASP A 261 -3.10 12.60 -2.31
CA ASP A 261 -1.90 12.11 -3.02
C ASP A 261 -1.91 10.59 -3.20
N GLU A 262 -2.50 9.84 -2.26
CA GLU A 262 -2.66 8.40 -2.35
C GLU A 262 -3.56 7.95 -3.51
N PHE A 263 -4.58 8.74 -3.86
CA PHE A 263 -5.45 8.47 -4.99
C PHE A 263 -4.82 8.91 -6.33
N ASP A 264 -3.85 9.84 -6.29
CA ASP A 264 -3.13 10.28 -7.47
C ASP A 264 -1.87 9.46 -7.79
N ARG A 265 -1.30 8.75 -6.80
CA ARG A 265 -0.32 7.68 -7.02
C ARG A 265 -0.99 6.37 -7.44
N ARG A 266 -1.64 6.36 -8.60
CA ARG A 266 -2.42 5.21 -9.08
C ARG A 266 -2.01 4.71 -10.45
N VAL A 267 -2.47 3.49 -10.74
CA VAL A 267 -2.52 2.93 -12.09
C VAL A 267 -3.97 2.63 -12.44
N GLU A 268 -4.39 3.00 -13.64
CA GLU A 268 -5.73 2.74 -14.17
C GLU A 268 -5.66 1.78 -15.37
N ILE A 269 -6.76 1.12 -15.66
CA ILE A 269 -7.01 0.44 -16.92
C ILE A 269 -8.13 1.15 -17.66
N GLU A 270 -7.85 1.55 -18.89
CA GLU A 270 -8.86 2.00 -19.85
C GLU A 270 -9.19 0.86 -20.82
N ILE A 271 -10.46 0.49 -20.90
CA ILE A 271 -10.92 -0.51 -21.87
C ILE A 271 -10.95 0.14 -23.26
N THR A 272 -10.18 -0.39 -24.19
CA THR A 272 -10.03 0.16 -25.55
C THR A 272 -10.77 -0.65 -26.62
N GLY A 273 -11.25 -1.84 -26.29
CA GLY A 273 -12.01 -2.67 -27.20
C GLY A 273 -12.47 -3.98 -26.55
N ILE A 274 -13.56 -4.52 -27.08
CA ILE A 274 -14.12 -5.80 -26.67
C ILE A 274 -14.35 -6.61 -27.94
N ASN A 275 -13.49 -7.59 -28.18
CA ASN A 275 -13.76 -8.56 -29.21
C ASN A 275 -14.77 -9.56 -28.64
N GLN A 276 -15.85 -9.87 -29.35
CA GLN A 276 -16.70 -10.99 -28.93
C GLN A 276 -15.86 -12.27 -29.04
N ASP A 277 -15.68 -12.96 -27.92
CA ASP A 277 -15.10 -14.29 -27.93
C ASP A 277 -16.10 -15.19 -28.68
N LYS A 278 -15.73 -15.64 -29.88
CA LYS A 278 -16.42 -16.80 -30.47
C LYS A 278 -16.15 -17.95 -29.53
N ASP A 279 -17.20 -18.39 -28.83
CA ASP A 279 -17.18 -19.58 -27.98
C ASP A 279 -16.54 -20.75 -28.77
N PRO A 280 -15.52 -21.44 -28.22
CA PRO A 280 -14.93 -22.61 -28.87
C PRO A 280 -15.97 -23.67 -29.29
N ALA A 281 -17.13 -23.72 -28.62
CA ALA A 281 -18.24 -24.59 -28.98
C ALA A 281 -18.98 -24.16 -30.27
N GLN A 282 -18.93 -22.89 -30.67
CA GLN A 282 -19.52 -22.40 -31.93
C GLN A 282 -18.60 -22.55 -33.14
N ILE A 283 -17.30 -22.74 -32.92
CA ILE A 283 -16.32 -22.94 -34.01
C ILE A 283 -16.43 -24.36 -34.59
N SER A 284 -16.88 -25.35 -33.80
CA SER A 284 -17.09 -26.72 -34.29
C SER A 284 -18.34 -26.84 -35.15
N SER A 285 -19.44 -26.14 -34.83
CA SER A 285 -20.70 -26.21 -35.59
C SER A 285 -20.65 -25.46 -36.94
N GLU A 286 -19.90 -24.36 -37.03
CA GLU A 286 -19.65 -23.64 -38.30
C GLU A 286 -18.74 -24.43 -39.26
N ARG A 287 -17.90 -25.34 -38.74
CA ARG A 287 -17.02 -26.18 -39.57
C ARG A 287 -17.77 -27.38 -40.16
N THR A 288 -18.77 -27.92 -39.48
CA THR A 288 -19.58 -29.05 -40.00
C THR A 288 -20.57 -28.59 -41.07
N THR A 289 -21.12 -27.38 -40.95
CA THR A 289 -22.12 -26.84 -41.91
C THR A 289 -21.54 -26.37 -43.25
N LYS A 290 -20.25 -26.02 -43.29
CA LYS A 290 -19.56 -25.63 -44.55
C LYS A 290 -19.05 -26.81 -45.37
N ILE A 291 -18.94 -28.00 -44.80
CA ILE A 291 -18.51 -29.20 -45.56
C ILE A 291 -19.70 -29.79 -46.33
N ASP A 292 -20.92 -29.64 -45.82
CA ASP A 292 -22.14 -30.24 -46.39
C ASP A 292 -22.81 -29.39 -47.51
N SER A 293 -22.23 -28.25 -47.88
CA SER A 293 -22.80 -27.31 -48.86
C SER A 293 -21.95 -27.16 -50.14
N THR A 294 -20.99 -28.06 -50.38
CA THR A 294 -20.13 -28.04 -51.59
C THR A 294 -20.29 -29.27 -52.50
N GLU A 295 -21.33 -30.08 -52.31
CA GLU A 295 -21.72 -31.12 -53.27
C GLU A 295 -23.17 -30.91 -53.73
N HIS A 296 -23.36 -30.06 -54.74
CA HIS A 296 -24.43 -30.15 -55.74
C HIS A 296 -24.03 -29.34 -56.98
#